data_AF-A0A7S4FHG4-F1
#
_entry.id   AF-A0A7S4FHG4-F1
#
_cell.length_a   1.000
_cell.length_b   1.000
_cell.length_c   1.000
_cell.angle_alpha   90.00
_cell.angle_beta   90.00
_cell.angle_gamma   90.00
#
_symmetry.space_group_name_H-M   'P 1'
#
loop_
_entity.id
_entity.type
_entity.pdbx_description
1 polymer ?
#
loop_
_entity_poly.entity_id
_entity_poly.type
_entity_poly.pdbx_seq_one_letter_code
_entity_poly.pdbx_strand_id
1 'polypeptide(L)'
;HRSGCIPWDTGYTAQRDASCVRYLQNASKIVSILPLAVHDIRSDTVKFMAHYPEPAVQAVLQFSQKRSIVEPASEVVSYHVDRLLGIRMVPPTTWVTIKLKALRQAVQGTADLEYMVWIDDVFFRALDKLGLVRVDVDGDRVVTASAQLWLTDTHPINYSVFNVPQDWPQYFVGGRKLPLPDGLPLLALSDVAVLDFVLGLPDRSARLYVT
;
A
#
# COMPACT_ATOMS: atom_id res chain seq x y z
N HIS A 1 -0.71 -13.64 21.96
CA HIS A 1 -1.14 -12.24 21.74
C HIS A 1 -1.77 -12.14 20.36
N ARG A 2 -2.96 -11.51 20.22
CA ARG A 2 -3.54 -11.21 18.91
C ARG A 2 -2.73 -10.11 18.24
N SER A 3 -2.48 -10.21 16.93
CA SER A 3 -1.75 -9.19 16.15
C SER A 3 -2.35 -7.79 16.21
N GLY A 4 -3.67 -7.69 16.44
CA GLY A 4 -4.42 -6.44 16.27
C GLY A 4 -4.72 -6.10 14.82
N CYS A 5 -4.23 -6.90 13.86
CA CYS A 5 -4.59 -6.77 12.45
C CYS A 5 -5.91 -7.51 12.20
N ILE A 6 -6.95 -6.76 11.84
CA ILE A 6 -8.28 -7.30 11.52
C ILE A 6 -8.64 -6.84 10.11
N PRO A 7 -8.37 -7.65 9.07
CA PRO A 7 -8.52 -7.26 7.66
C PRO A 7 -9.92 -6.80 7.23
N TRP A 8 -10.96 -7.27 7.93
CA TRP A 8 -12.36 -6.96 7.65
C TRP A 8 -12.93 -5.84 8.53
N ASP A 9 -12.12 -5.23 9.39
CA ASP A 9 -12.57 -4.21 10.35
C ASP A 9 -11.81 -2.90 10.13
N THR A 10 -12.50 -1.94 9.53
CA THR A 10 -12.01 -0.57 9.27
C THR A 10 -12.26 0.40 10.43
N GLY A 11 -12.82 -0.06 11.55
CA GLY A 11 -13.01 0.71 12.79
C GLY A 11 -11.70 0.94 13.55
N TYR A 12 -10.71 1.57 12.92
CA TYR A 12 -9.34 1.70 13.41
C TYR A 12 -9.25 2.45 14.74
N THR A 13 -8.55 1.88 15.71
CA THR A 13 -8.30 2.52 17.02
C THR A 13 -6.81 2.62 17.30
N ALA A 14 -6.39 3.62 18.07
CA ALA A 14 -4.97 3.84 18.35
C ALA A 14 -4.27 2.60 18.93
N GLN A 15 -4.92 1.88 19.86
CA GLN A 15 -4.35 0.68 20.48
C GLN A 15 -4.27 -0.50 19.50
N ARG A 16 -5.33 -0.71 18.70
CA ARG A 16 -5.38 -1.78 17.69
C ARG A 16 -4.34 -1.55 16.60
N ASP A 17 -4.30 -0.33 16.08
CA ASP A 17 -3.36 0.07 15.04
C ASP A 17 -1.91 -0.09 15.48
N ALA A 18 -1.57 0.38 16.69
CA ALA A 18 -0.22 0.22 17.24
C ALA A 18 0.19 -1.24 17.38
N SER A 19 -0.75 -2.11 17.73
CA SER A 19 -0.51 -3.56 17.80
C SER A 19 -0.27 -4.14 16.40
N CYS A 20 -1.11 -3.77 15.43
CA CYS A 20 -0.98 -4.24 14.05
C CYS A 20 0.31 -3.75 13.39
N VAL A 21 0.65 -2.46 13.53
CA VAL A 21 1.90 -1.88 13.03
C VAL A 21 3.12 -2.63 13.56
N ARG A 22 3.17 -2.93 14.87
CA ARG A 22 4.28 -3.72 15.45
C ARG A 22 4.33 -5.14 14.90
N TYR A 23 3.18 -5.74 14.66
CA TYR A 23 3.09 -7.07 14.08
C TYR A 23 3.60 -7.10 12.64
N LEU A 24 3.16 -6.17 11.80
CA LEU A 24 3.58 -6.04 10.40
C LEU A 24 5.04 -5.62 10.24
N GLN A 25 5.59 -4.85 11.19
CA GLN A 25 7.00 -4.44 11.17
C GLN A 25 7.95 -5.62 11.39
N ASN A 26 7.47 -6.72 11.96
CA ASN A 26 8.31 -7.86 12.32
C ASN A 26 8.51 -8.79 11.13
N ALA A 27 9.59 -8.60 10.39
CA ALA A 27 9.96 -9.44 9.25
C ALA A 27 10.11 -10.93 9.59
N SER A 28 10.48 -11.29 10.83
CA SER A 28 10.57 -12.69 11.27
C SER A 28 9.21 -13.40 11.36
N LYS A 29 8.11 -12.63 11.35
CA LYS A 29 6.74 -13.15 11.31
C LYS A 29 6.24 -13.33 9.88
N ILE A 30 7.00 -13.00 8.85
CA ILE A 30 6.57 -13.26 7.48
C ILE A 30 6.77 -14.75 7.17
N VAL A 31 5.69 -15.44 6.82
CA VAL A 31 5.68 -16.88 6.49
C VAL A 31 6.03 -17.10 5.03
N SER A 32 5.45 -16.29 4.15
CA SER A 32 5.71 -16.35 2.72
C SER A 32 5.56 -14.98 2.07
N ILE A 33 6.23 -14.81 0.93
CA ILE A 33 6.14 -13.62 0.10
C ILE A 33 5.77 -14.09 -1.30
N LEU A 34 4.76 -13.47 -1.92
CA LEU A 34 4.32 -13.76 -3.27
C LEU A 34 4.31 -12.47 -4.11
N PRO A 35 4.77 -12.48 -5.37
CA PRO A 35 4.63 -11.33 -6.25
C PRO A 35 3.17 -11.09 -6.65
N LEU A 36 2.71 -9.82 -6.64
CA LEU A 36 1.29 -9.47 -6.88
C LEU A 36 0.92 -9.20 -8.35
N ALA A 37 1.87 -9.24 -9.27
CA ALA A 37 1.64 -8.88 -10.68
C ALA A 37 2.45 -9.76 -11.65
N VAL A 38 2.33 -11.09 -11.54
CA VAL A 38 3.01 -12.00 -12.49
C VAL A 38 2.45 -11.85 -13.91
N HIS A 39 1.15 -11.52 -14.05
CA HIS A 39 0.46 -11.47 -15.35
C HIS A 39 0.15 -10.05 -15.86
N ASP A 40 0.50 -9.01 -15.09
CA ASP A 40 0.29 -7.62 -15.50
C ASP A 40 1.63 -6.86 -15.49
N ILE A 41 2.49 -7.21 -16.45
CA ILE A 41 3.76 -6.53 -16.75
C ILE A 41 3.54 -5.04 -17.08
N ARG A 42 2.28 -4.61 -17.30
CA ARG A 42 1.90 -3.20 -17.51
C ARG A 42 1.69 -2.42 -16.21
N SER A 43 1.65 -3.09 -15.06
CA SER A 43 1.74 -2.43 -13.76
C SER A 43 3.10 -1.73 -13.65
N ASP A 44 3.10 -0.39 -13.56
CA ASP A 44 4.30 0.43 -13.45
C ASP A 44 5.09 0.21 -12.14
N THR A 45 4.55 -0.58 -11.21
CA THR A 45 5.12 -0.77 -9.86
C THR A 45 5.13 -2.24 -9.48
N VAL A 46 6.30 -2.72 -9.06
CA VAL A 46 6.50 -4.03 -8.44
C VAL A 46 5.96 -4.01 -7.01
N LYS A 47 5.06 -4.94 -6.71
CA LYS A 47 4.48 -5.14 -5.38
C LYS A 47 4.53 -6.61 -5.02
N PHE A 48 4.67 -6.89 -3.72
CA PHE A 48 4.64 -8.25 -3.18
C PHE A 48 3.58 -8.34 -2.09
N MET A 49 3.06 -9.54 -1.86
CA MET A 49 2.17 -9.86 -0.75
C MET A 49 2.93 -10.67 0.28
N ALA A 50 3.09 -10.12 1.48
CA ALA A 50 3.56 -10.85 2.65
C ALA A 50 2.41 -11.54 3.36
N HIS A 51 2.56 -12.81 3.66
CA HIS A 51 1.60 -13.60 4.44
C HIS A 51 2.15 -13.82 5.84
N TYR A 52 1.29 -13.63 6.84
CA TYR A 52 1.63 -13.83 8.25
C TYR A 52 0.97 -15.11 8.80
N PRO A 53 1.39 -15.61 9.98
CA PRO A 53 0.84 -16.84 10.57
C PRO A 53 -0.65 -16.77 10.89
N GLU A 54 -1.19 -15.57 11.09
CA GLU A 54 -2.62 -15.37 11.29
C GLU A 54 -3.34 -15.50 9.94
N PRO A 55 -4.29 -16.44 9.75
CA PRO A 55 -4.74 -16.91 8.43
C PRO A 55 -5.27 -15.86 7.44
N ALA A 56 -5.71 -14.69 7.92
CA ALA A 56 -6.22 -13.61 7.09
C ALA A 56 -5.28 -12.40 7.03
N VAL A 57 -4.22 -12.37 7.84
CA VAL A 57 -3.33 -11.21 7.92
C VAL A 57 -2.31 -11.28 6.79
N GLN A 58 -2.53 -10.41 5.82
CA GLN A 58 -1.66 -10.21 4.68
C GLN A 58 -1.23 -8.74 4.65
N ALA A 59 -0.08 -8.46 4.03
CA ALA A 59 0.36 -7.10 3.82
C ALA A 59 0.97 -6.91 2.43
N VAL A 60 0.57 -5.82 1.78
CA VAL A 60 1.20 -5.38 0.53
C VAL A 60 2.54 -4.74 0.88
N LEU A 61 3.60 -5.28 0.32
CA LEU A 61 4.94 -4.75 0.37
C LEU A 61 5.18 -3.89 -0.87
N GLN A 62 5.48 -2.62 -0.65
CA GLN A 62 5.91 -1.70 -1.71
C GLN A 62 7.33 -1.23 -1.48
N PHE A 63 8.07 -1.05 -2.57
CA PHE A 63 9.49 -0.76 -2.55
C PHE A 63 9.79 0.44 -3.44
N SER A 64 10.87 1.16 -3.11
CA SER A 64 11.40 2.21 -3.96
C SER A 64 11.89 1.63 -5.28
N GLN A 65 11.42 2.22 -6.38
CA GLN A 65 11.69 1.74 -7.75
C GLN A 65 12.07 2.89 -8.66
N LYS A 66 12.61 2.59 -9.85
CA LYS A 66 13.07 3.61 -10.80
C LYS A 66 12.01 4.67 -11.14
N ARG A 67 10.75 4.27 -11.31
CA ARG A 67 9.62 5.18 -11.62
C ARG A 67 8.88 5.68 -10.39
N SER A 68 9.13 5.07 -9.22
CA SER A 68 8.36 5.26 -7.98
C SER A 68 9.28 5.22 -6.76
N ILE A 69 10.26 6.13 -6.71
CA ILE A 69 11.29 6.13 -5.64
C ILE A 69 10.65 6.40 -4.27
N VAL A 70 9.69 7.32 -4.22
CA VAL A 70 9.07 7.80 -2.97
C VAL A 70 7.82 7.01 -2.57
N GLU A 71 7.37 6.06 -3.39
CA GLU A 71 6.13 5.30 -3.17
C GLU A 71 6.04 4.66 -1.77
N PRO A 72 7.04 3.91 -1.27
CA PRO A 72 6.90 3.33 0.06
C PRO A 72 6.86 4.38 1.17
N ALA A 73 7.54 5.52 0.98
CA ALA A 73 7.49 6.62 1.94
C ALA A 73 6.10 7.28 1.94
N SER A 74 5.49 7.47 0.75
CA SER A 74 4.14 8.03 0.66
C SER A 74 3.09 7.15 1.34
N GLU A 75 3.21 5.83 1.29
CA GLU A 75 2.27 4.94 1.99
C GLU A 75 2.36 5.11 3.52
N VAL A 76 3.59 5.11 4.06
CA VAL A 76 3.80 5.25 5.51
C VAL A 76 3.41 6.65 5.99
N VAL A 77 3.75 7.69 5.24
CA VAL A 77 3.37 9.08 5.56
C VAL A 77 1.86 9.25 5.50
N SER A 78 1.19 8.70 4.48
CA SER A 78 -0.28 8.77 4.36
C SER A 78 -0.96 8.19 5.58
N TYR A 79 -0.51 7.02 6.05
CA TYR A 79 -1.04 6.40 7.27
C TYR A 79 -0.84 7.30 8.50
N HIS A 80 0.34 7.88 8.69
CA HIS A 80 0.59 8.74 9.86
C HIS A 80 -0.20 10.06 9.80
N VAL A 81 -0.28 10.69 8.64
CA VAL A 81 -1.07 11.92 8.44
C VAL A 81 -2.56 11.64 8.67
N ASP A 82 -3.08 10.54 8.16
CA ASP A 82 -4.46 10.09 8.40
C ASP A 82 -4.76 9.96 9.91
N ARG A 83 -3.83 9.40 10.69
CA ARG A 83 -3.98 9.30 12.15
C ARG A 83 -3.84 10.63 12.86
N LEU A 84 -2.98 11.53 12.39
CA LEU A 84 -2.84 12.89 12.94
C LEU A 84 -4.08 13.74 12.72
N LEU A 85 -4.73 13.59 11.57
CA LEU A 85 -5.97 14.28 11.23
C LEU A 85 -7.21 13.63 11.87
N GLY A 86 -7.08 12.43 12.43
CA GLY A 86 -8.18 11.70 13.05
C GLY A 86 -9.14 11.04 12.05
N ILE A 87 -8.78 11.01 10.76
CA ILE A 87 -9.61 10.52 9.65
C ILE A 87 -9.79 9.01 9.71
N ARG A 88 -8.71 8.26 9.99
CA ARG A 88 -8.75 6.80 10.21
C ARG A 88 -9.35 6.03 9.04
N MET A 89 -8.89 6.29 7.83
CA MET A 89 -9.28 5.54 6.62
C MET A 89 -8.11 4.77 6.00
N VAL A 90 -6.88 5.24 6.18
CA VAL A 90 -5.71 4.54 5.64
C VAL A 90 -5.42 3.28 6.49
N PRO A 91 -5.21 2.10 5.87
CA PRO A 91 -4.87 0.88 6.61
C PRO A 91 -3.54 1.01 7.37
N PRO A 92 -3.36 0.26 8.49
CA PRO A 92 -2.09 0.20 9.21
C PRO A 92 -0.92 -0.04 8.26
N THR A 93 0.00 0.92 8.23
CA THR A 93 1.16 0.89 7.34
C THR A 93 2.43 1.18 8.14
N THR A 94 3.49 0.42 7.87
CA THR A 94 4.76 0.54 8.60
C THR A 94 5.95 0.26 7.70
N TRP A 95 7.15 0.54 8.17
CA TRP A 95 8.38 0.10 7.53
C TRP A 95 8.71 -1.33 7.92
N VAL A 96 9.16 -2.13 6.95
CA VAL A 96 9.70 -3.47 7.19
C VAL A 96 10.98 -3.66 6.38
N THR A 97 11.93 -4.42 6.93
CA THR A 97 13.20 -4.74 6.25
C THR A 97 13.16 -6.19 5.79
N ILE A 98 13.37 -6.41 4.50
CA ILE A 98 13.23 -7.72 3.85
C ILE A 98 14.57 -8.16 3.26
N LYS A 99 14.91 -9.43 3.46
CA LYS A 99 16.09 -10.05 2.84
C LYS A 99 15.87 -10.20 1.33
N LEU A 100 16.80 -9.71 0.52
CA LEU A 100 16.72 -9.82 -0.95
C LEU A 100 16.62 -11.29 -1.40
N LYS A 101 17.26 -12.20 -0.66
CA LYS A 101 17.19 -13.65 -0.93
C LYS A 101 15.75 -14.16 -0.88
N ALA A 102 14.95 -13.73 0.09
CA ALA A 102 13.55 -14.13 0.21
C ALA A 102 12.71 -13.62 -0.98
N LEU A 103 12.96 -12.38 -1.43
CA LEU A 103 12.29 -11.82 -2.61
C LEU A 103 12.68 -12.58 -3.89
N ARG A 104 13.96 -12.90 -4.07
CA ARG A 104 14.42 -13.69 -5.22
C ARG A 104 13.82 -15.09 -5.23
N GLN A 105 13.72 -15.75 -4.07
CA GLN A 105 13.06 -17.04 -3.94
C GLN A 105 11.57 -16.97 -4.29
N ALA A 106 10.86 -15.93 -3.82
CA ALA A 106 9.46 -15.70 -4.16
C ALA A 106 9.25 -15.53 -5.68
N VAL A 107 10.14 -14.77 -6.33
CA VAL A 107 10.12 -14.57 -7.79
C VAL A 107 10.42 -15.86 -8.54
N GLN A 108 11.44 -16.62 -8.13
CA GLN A 108 11.78 -17.90 -8.75
C GLN A 108 10.65 -18.92 -8.62
N GLY A 109 9.88 -18.88 -7.52
CA GLY A 109 8.72 -19.72 -7.30
C GLY A 109 7.56 -19.50 -8.28
N THR A 110 7.56 -18.41 -9.05
CA THR A 110 6.53 -18.16 -10.09
C THR A 110 6.67 -19.06 -11.31
N ALA A 111 7.87 -19.59 -11.57
CA ALA A 111 8.23 -20.32 -12.79
C ALA A 111 7.98 -19.57 -14.12
N ASP A 112 7.80 -18.24 -14.07
CA ASP A 112 7.62 -17.39 -15.25
C ASP A 112 8.95 -16.71 -15.64
N LEU A 113 9.54 -17.14 -16.76
CA LEU A 113 10.83 -16.63 -17.24
C LEU A 113 10.78 -15.17 -17.67
N GLU A 114 9.68 -14.73 -18.29
CA GLU A 114 9.54 -13.36 -18.75
C GLU A 114 9.44 -12.42 -17.55
N TYR A 115 8.63 -12.80 -16.56
CA TYR A 115 8.52 -12.08 -15.30
C TYR A 115 9.86 -12.01 -14.55
N MET A 116 10.58 -13.13 -14.47
CA MET A 116 11.89 -13.21 -13.80
C MET A 116 12.93 -12.27 -14.43
N VAL A 117 12.98 -12.19 -15.76
CA VAL A 117 13.90 -11.29 -16.47
C VAL A 117 13.50 -9.82 -16.25
N TRP A 118 12.21 -9.53 -16.39
CA TRP A 118 11.68 -8.18 -16.20
C TRP A 118 11.97 -7.65 -14.79
N ILE A 119 11.62 -8.41 -13.75
CA ILE A 119 11.79 -7.97 -12.35
C ILE A 119 13.26 -7.85 -11.95
N ASP A 120 14.16 -8.64 -12.54
CA ASP A 120 15.60 -8.44 -12.32
C ASP A 120 16.05 -7.08 -12.82
N ASP A 121 15.59 -6.63 -13.99
CA ASP A 121 15.97 -5.33 -14.55
C ASP A 121 15.30 -4.15 -13.83
N VAL A 122 13.96 -4.19 -13.69
CA VAL A 122 13.20 -3.01 -13.20
C VAL A 122 13.29 -2.83 -11.68
N PHE A 123 13.54 -3.91 -10.94
CA PHE A 123 13.55 -3.89 -9.48
C PHE A 123 14.91 -4.25 -8.90
N PHE A 124 15.40 -5.48 -9.07
CA PHE A 124 16.63 -5.90 -8.35
C PHE A 124 17.86 -5.09 -8.76
N ARG A 125 18.12 -4.91 -10.05
CA ARG A 125 19.23 -4.07 -10.54
C ARG A 125 19.02 -2.60 -10.23
N ALA A 126 17.77 -2.13 -10.23
CA ALA A 126 17.44 -0.75 -9.89
C ALA A 126 17.76 -0.45 -8.43
N LEU A 127 17.41 -1.35 -7.49
CA LEU A 127 17.74 -1.20 -6.07
C LEU A 127 19.25 -1.05 -5.84
N ASP A 128 20.06 -1.83 -6.55
CA ASP A 128 21.52 -1.75 -6.47
C ASP A 128 22.07 -0.44 -7.03
N LYS A 129 21.61 -0.04 -8.22
CA LYS A 129 22.03 1.24 -8.84
C LYS A 129 21.64 2.46 -8.00
N LEU A 130 20.53 2.39 -7.29
CA LEU A 130 20.04 3.47 -6.43
C LEU A 130 20.66 3.44 -5.02
N GLY A 131 21.50 2.46 -4.70
CA GLY A 131 22.11 2.34 -3.37
C GLY A 131 21.10 2.04 -2.26
N LEU A 132 19.98 1.40 -2.60
CA LEU A 132 18.88 1.10 -1.67
C LEU A 132 19.05 -0.25 -0.95
N VAL A 133 20.01 -1.07 -1.41
CA VAL A 133 20.37 -2.32 -0.76
C VAL A 133 21.39 -2.07 0.33
N ARG A 134 21.10 -2.58 1.53
CA ARG A 134 22.00 -2.54 2.68
C ARG A 134 22.44 -3.94 3.07
N VAL A 135 23.45 -4.04 3.92
CA VAL A 135 23.86 -5.30 4.54
C VAL A 135 23.42 -5.25 6.00
N ASP A 136 22.73 -6.28 6.46
CA ASP A 136 22.33 -6.41 7.87
C ASP A 136 23.47 -6.95 8.75
N VAL A 137 23.18 -7.12 10.04
CA VAL A 137 24.16 -7.61 11.03
C VAL A 137 24.63 -9.04 10.77
N ASP A 138 23.84 -9.84 10.05
CA ASP A 138 24.16 -11.22 9.69
C ASP A 138 24.92 -11.32 8.35
N GLY A 139 25.19 -10.17 7.71
CA GLY A 139 25.82 -10.11 6.39
C GLY A 139 24.85 -10.30 5.23
N ASP A 140 23.54 -10.39 5.49
CA ASP A 140 22.53 -10.57 4.46
C ASP A 140 22.20 -9.23 3.79
N ARG A 141 22.00 -9.29 2.47
CA ARG A 141 21.53 -8.14 1.69
C ARG A 141 20.05 -7.91 1.96
N VAL A 142 19.70 -6.71 2.39
CA VAL A 142 18.36 -6.30 2.78
C VAL A 142 17.91 -5.02 2.07
N VAL A 143 16.59 -4.87 1.95
CA VAL A 143 15.94 -3.67 1.42
C VAL A 143 14.75 -3.30 2.31
N THR A 144 14.49 -2.01 2.45
CA THR A 144 13.35 -1.50 3.21
C THR A 144 12.13 -1.32 2.31
N ALA A 145 10.97 -1.73 2.81
CA ALA A 145 9.67 -1.64 2.16
C ALA A 145 8.65 -0.98 3.08
N SER A 146 7.59 -0.40 2.52
CA SER A 146 6.36 -0.20 3.27
C SER A 146 5.58 -1.52 3.32
N ALA A 147 5.02 -1.85 4.48
CA ALA A 147 4.09 -2.95 4.68
C ALA A 147 2.75 -2.37 5.11
N GLN A 148 1.76 -2.46 4.23
CA GLN A 148 0.39 -2.01 4.47
C GLN A 148 -0.52 -3.21 4.65
N LEU A 149 -1.34 -3.22 5.70
CA LEU A 149 -2.34 -4.26 5.93
C LEU A 149 -3.24 -4.39 4.69
N TRP A 150 -3.34 -5.60 4.15
CA TRP A 150 -4.33 -5.92 3.13
C TRP A 150 -5.70 -6.07 3.80
N LEU A 151 -6.67 -5.32 3.30
CA LEU A 151 -8.06 -5.41 3.76
C LEU A 151 -8.82 -6.41 2.89
N THR A 152 -9.73 -7.15 3.53
CA THR A 152 -10.70 -7.98 2.80
C THR A 152 -11.83 -7.09 2.29
N ASP A 153 -12.42 -7.44 1.16
CA ASP A 153 -13.60 -6.77 0.57
C ASP A 153 -13.40 -5.30 0.17
N THR A 154 -12.17 -4.89 -0.17
CA THR A 154 -11.97 -3.58 -0.78
C THR A 154 -12.26 -3.57 -2.27
N HIS A 155 -13.01 -2.56 -2.71
CA HIS A 155 -13.24 -2.29 -4.12
C HIS A 155 -12.40 -1.08 -4.58
N PRO A 156 -11.92 -1.06 -5.84
CA PRO A 156 -11.29 0.14 -6.37
C PRO A 156 -12.26 1.33 -6.26
N ILE A 157 -11.75 2.51 -5.91
CA ILE A 157 -12.58 3.70 -5.66
C ILE A 157 -13.54 4.01 -6.82
N ASN A 158 -13.12 3.73 -8.06
CA ASN A 158 -13.89 3.89 -9.29
C ASN A 158 -15.18 3.04 -9.34
N TYR A 159 -15.24 1.97 -8.56
CA TYR A 159 -16.39 1.08 -8.43
C TYR A 159 -17.13 1.24 -7.08
N SER A 160 -16.73 2.23 -6.28
CA SER A 160 -17.33 2.52 -4.98
C SER A 160 -18.25 3.75 -5.04
N VAL A 161 -19.03 3.95 -3.98
CA VAL A 161 -19.82 5.18 -3.76
C VAL A 161 -18.96 6.45 -3.65
N PHE A 162 -17.63 6.30 -3.53
CA PHE A 162 -16.65 7.37 -3.49
C PHE A 162 -16.03 7.68 -4.87
N ASN A 163 -16.52 7.06 -5.95
CA ASN A 163 -16.11 7.44 -7.29
C ASN A 163 -16.56 8.88 -7.57
N VAL A 164 -15.60 9.81 -7.52
CA VAL A 164 -15.83 11.20 -7.85
C VAL A 164 -15.48 11.42 -9.33
N PRO A 165 -16.43 11.86 -10.18
CA PRO A 165 -16.16 12.16 -11.58
C PRO A 165 -14.96 13.11 -11.75
N GLN A 166 -14.15 12.89 -12.78
CA GLN A 166 -12.91 13.64 -13.03
C GLN A 166 -13.14 15.16 -13.23
N ASP A 167 -14.38 15.55 -13.58
CA ASP A 167 -14.86 16.92 -13.76
C ASP A 167 -15.46 17.55 -12.48
N TRP A 168 -15.42 16.85 -11.33
CA TRP A 168 -15.90 17.34 -10.04
C TRP A 168 -15.45 18.75 -9.63
N PRO A 169 -14.19 19.19 -9.88
CA PRO A 169 -13.78 20.55 -9.57
C PRO A 169 -14.65 21.63 -10.25
N GLN A 170 -15.25 21.32 -11.40
CA GLN A 170 -16.08 22.26 -12.17
C GLN A 170 -17.42 22.57 -11.49
N TYR A 171 -17.87 21.72 -10.55
CA TYR A 171 -19.12 21.93 -9.83
C TYR A 171 -19.01 22.98 -8.71
N PHE A 172 -17.81 23.22 -8.16
CA PHE A 172 -17.58 24.26 -7.16
C PHE A 172 -17.47 25.67 -7.75
N VAL A 173 -17.12 25.77 -9.05
CA VAL A 173 -16.84 27.06 -9.71
C VAL A 173 -18.13 27.77 -10.17
N GLY A 174 -19.27 27.06 -10.25
CA GLY A 174 -20.47 27.57 -10.93
C GLY A 174 -21.76 27.66 -10.09
N GLY A 175 -21.73 27.41 -8.78
CA GLY A 175 -22.96 27.35 -7.97
C GLY A 175 -23.96 26.28 -8.46
N ARG A 176 -23.48 25.30 -9.23
CA ARG A 176 -24.30 24.22 -9.79
C ARG A 176 -24.63 23.24 -8.68
N LYS A 177 -25.87 22.78 -8.62
CA LYS A 177 -26.29 21.71 -7.71
C LYS A 177 -25.47 20.46 -8.06
N LEU A 178 -24.62 20.02 -7.14
CA LEU A 178 -23.85 18.78 -7.30
C LEU A 178 -24.87 17.64 -7.53
N PRO A 179 -24.76 16.87 -8.62
CA PRO A 179 -25.52 15.65 -8.78
C PRO A 179 -24.89 14.60 -7.86
N LEU A 180 -25.12 14.75 -6.56
CA LEU A 180 -24.75 13.76 -5.57
C LEU A 180 -25.77 12.63 -5.66
N PRO A 181 -25.37 11.39 -6.01
CA PRO A 181 -26.13 10.21 -5.66
C PRO A 181 -26.67 10.31 -4.22
N ASP A 182 -27.94 9.97 -4.02
CA ASP A 182 -28.50 9.84 -2.68
C ASP A 182 -27.66 8.85 -1.87
N GLY A 183 -27.25 9.25 -0.65
CA GLY A 183 -26.41 8.43 0.21
C GLY A 183 -24.90 8.62 0.08
N LEU A 184 -24.43 9.57 -0.75
CA LEU A 184 -23.01 9.94 -0.78
C LEU A 184 -22.55 10.47 0.58
N PRO A 185 -21.52 9.88 1.21
CA PRO A 185 -21.02 10.34 2.49
C PRO A 185 -20.15 11.59 2.28
N LEU A 186 -20.79 12.74 2.10
CA LEU A 186 -20.12 14.03 1.87
C LEU A 186 -19.04 14.35 2.89
N LEU A 187 -19.25 13.97 4.15
CA LEU A 187 -18.26 14.14 5.22
C LEU A 187 -17.01 13.32 4.92
N ALA A 188 -17.16 12.04 4.60
CA ALA A 188 -16.03 11.19 4.25
C ALA A 188 -15.33 11.67 2.97
N LEU A 189 -16.06 12.15 1.95
CA LEU A 189 -15.43 12.78 0.78
C LEU A 189 -14.62 14.03 1.13
N SER A 190 -15.14 14.87 2.03
CA SER A 190 -14.43 16.04 2.55
C SER A 190 -13.16 15.63 3.29
N ASP A 191 -13.25 14.63 4.16
CA ASP A 191 -12.10 14.11 4.92
C ASP A 191 -11.02 13.58 3.97
N VAL A 192 -11.41 12.80 2.96
CA VAL A 192 -10.42 12.35 1.97
C VAL A 192 -9.83 13.56 1.24
N ALA A 193 -10.64 14.55 0.80
CA ALA A 193 -10.15 15.73 0.08
C ALA A 193 -9.14 16.55 0.90
N VAL A 194 -9.36 16.67 2.22
CA VAL A 194 -8.40 17.28 3.15
C VAL A 194 -7.11 16.46 3.19
N LEU A 195 -7.21 15.13 3.30
CA LEU A 195 -6.05 14.25 3.30
C LEU A 195 -5.21 14.42 2.02
N ASP A 196 -5.84 14.42 0.84
CA ASP A 196 -5.14 14.62 -0.44
C ASP A 196 -4.48 15.98 -0.55
N PHE A 197 -5.17 17.04 -0.11
CA PHE A 197 -4.63 18.39 -0.11
C PHE A 197 -3.36 18.47 0.76
N VAL A 198 -3.40 17.87 1.95
CA VAL A 198 -2.24 17.83 2.87
C VAL A 198 -1.10 16.99 2.29
N LEU A 199 -1.41 15.87 1.64
CA LEU A 199 -0.41 14.97 1.04
C LEU A 199 0.09 15.45 -0.32
N GLY A 200 -0.55 16.46 -0.92
CA GLY A 200 -0.23 16.92 -2.27
C GLY A 200 -0.47 15.85 -3.33
N LEU A 201 -1.57 15.08 -3.22
CA LEU A 201 -1.95 14.03 -4.16
C LEU A 201 -2.99 14.58 -5.17
N PRO A 202 -2.59 14.99 -6.39
CA PRO A 202 -3.51 15.60 -7.35
C PRO A 202 -4.35 14.60 -8.16
N ASP A 203 -4.04 13.30 -8.11
CA ASP A 203 -4.71 12.28 -8.93
C ASP A 203 -5.07 11.03 -8.10
N ARG A 204 -6.38 10.74 -8.03
CA ARG A 204 -6.95 9.58 -7.35
C ARG A 204 -7.39 8.44 -8.27
N SER A 205 -7.27 8.61 -9.59
CA SER A 205 -8.08 7.88 -10.58
C SER A 205 -7.87 6.35 -10.70
N ALA A 206 -7.06 5.70 -9.85
CA ALA A 206 -6.91 4.24 -9.90
C ALA A 206 -6.36 3.53 -8.65
N ARG A 207 -5.98 4.22 -7.56
CA ARG A 207 -5.04 3.64 -6.55
C ARG A 207 -5.56 3.51 -5.13
N LEU A 208 -6.74 4.05 -4.83
CA LEU A 208 -7.38 3.91 -3.53
C LEU A 208 -8.44 2.82 -3.56
N TYR A 209 -8.40 1.99 -2.53
CA TYR A 209 -9.30 0.87 -2.30
C TYR A 209 -10.19 1.25 -1.12
N VAL A 210 -11.50 1.19 -1.31
CA VAL A 210 -12.48 1.54 -0.27
C VAL A 210 -13.30 0.31 0.07
N THR A 211 -13.53 0.09 1.36
CA THR A 211 -14.48 -0.90 1.90
C THR A 211 -15.87 -0.30 2.01
#